data_AF-A0A1G4WQP0-F1
#
_entry.id   AF-A0A1G4WQP0-F1
#
_cell.length_a   1.000
_cell.length_b   1.000
_cell.length_c   1.000
_cell.angle_alpha   90.00
_cell.angle_beta   90.00
_cell.angle_gamma   90.00
#
_symmetry.space_group_name_H-M   'P 1'
#
loop_
_entity.id
_entity.type
_entity.pdbx_description
1 polymer ?
#
loop_
_entity_poly.entity_id
_entity_poly.type
_entity_poly.pdbx_seq_one_letter_code
_entity_poly.pdbx_strand_id
1 'polypeptide(L)'
;MIVAVSNGLSRHVPRRIDAIQAATVTTWNRLAHWQPLADLAIEPETEFYLGLVHAADGAVGARHRAALAARFLPRFGLSTECGLGRHSTDDLDLVAGTVAELFETREAALA
;
A
#
# COMPACT_ATOMS: atom_id res chain seq x y z
N MET A 1 -9.75 -4.09 10.24
CA MET A 1 -9.01 -5.37 10.29
C MET A 1 -7.51 -5.18 10.14
N ILE A 2 -7.01 -4.59 9.05
CA ILE A 2 -5.55 -4.38 8.79
C ILE A 2 -4.82 -3.86 10.03
N VAL A 3 -5.22 -2.69 10.54
CA VAL A 3 -4.57 -2.04 11.68
C VAL A 3 -4.61 -2.89 12.95
N ALA A 4 -5.75 -3.51 13.24
CA ALA A 4 -5.87 -4.40 14.40
C ALA A 4 -4.92 -5.60 14.31
N VAL A 5 -4.77 -6.20 13.13
CA VAL A 5 -3.84 -7.30 12.89
C VAL A 5 -2.39 -6.82 12.98
N SER A 6 -2.03 -5.71 12.33
CA SER A 6 -0.68 -5.13 12.37
C SER A 6 -0.25 -4.79 13.80
N ASN A 7 -1.11 -4.13 14.56
CA ASN A 7 -0.85 -3.82 15.97
C ASN A 7 -0.74 -5.09 16.82
N GLY A 8 -1.59 -6.10 16.55
CA GLY A 8 -1.53 -7.39 17.20
C GLY A 8 -0.21 -8.11 16.95
N LEU A 9 0.26 -8.13 15.70
CA LEU A 9 1.55 -8.71 15.33
C LEU A 9 2.70 -7.95 16.00
N SER A 10 2.72 -6.61 15.91
CA SER A 10 3.76 -5.80 16.53
C SER A 10 3.87 -6.01 18.04
N ARG A 11 2.73 -6.28 18.72
CA ARG A 11 2.71 -6.52 20.17
C ARG A 11 3.18 -7.91 20.59
N HIS A 12 2.99 -8.93 19.75
CA HIS A 12 3.14 -10.33 20.18
C HIS A 12 4.24 -11.10 19.45
N VAL A 13 4.71 -10.62 18.30
CA VAL A 13 5.83 -11.25 17.59
C VAL A 13 7.14 -10.80 18.24
N PRO A 14 7.92 -11.69 18.86
CA PRO A 14 9.15 -11.31 19.57
C PRO A 14 10.32 -11.02 18.62
N ARG A 15 10.16 -11.35 17.34
CA ARG A 15 11.13 -11.05 16.29
C ARG A 15 10.81 -9.69 15.68
N ARG A 16 11.84 -8.94 15.30
CA ARG A 16 11.68 -7.69 14.56
C ARG A 16 10.87 -7.93 13.29
N ILE A 17 9.92 -7.05 13.01
CA ILE A 17 9.16 -7.01 11.77
C ILE A 17 9.74 -5.86 10.94
N ASP A 18 10.51 -6.16 9.90
CA ASP A 18 11.11 -5.12 9.05
C ASP A 18 10.05 -4.43 8.17
N ALA A 19 9.05 -5.17 7.71
CA ALA A 19 7.99 -4.63 6.87
C ALA A 19 6.65 -5.35 7.07
N ILE A 20 5.55 -4.61 6.85
CA ILE A 20 4.19 -5.14 6.76
C ILE A 20 3.59 -4.71 5.43
N GLN A 21 3.11 -5.67 4.64
CA GLN A 21 2.31 -5.41 3.46
C GLN A 21 0.82 -5.59 3.78
N ALA A 22 0.04 -4.54 3.57
CA ALA A 22 -1.38 -4.47 3.86
C ALA A 22 -2.21 -4.46 2.57
N ALA A 23 -2.84 -5.59 2.27
CA ALA A 23 -3.76 -5.72 1.13
C ALA A 23 -4.94 -4.74 1.25
N THR A 24 -5.25 -4.01 0.18
CA THR A 24 -6.42 -3.12 0.09
C THR A 24 -7.23 -3.46 -1.16
N VAL A 25 -8.40 -2.85 -1.33
CA VAL A 25 -9.26 -3.08 -2.50
C VAL A 25 -9.62 -1.77 -3.20
N THR A 26 -9.90 -1.84 -4.51
CA THR A 26 -10.22 -0.67 -5.34
C THR A 26 -11.45 0.10 -4.86
N THR A 27 -12.39 -0.56 -4.18
CA THR A 27 -13.60 0.04 -3.62
C THR A 27 -13.36 0.91 -2.38
N TRP A 28 -12.14 0.93 -1.82
CA TRP A 28 -11.80 1.79 -0.67
C TRP A 28 -11.53 3.25 -1.08
N ASN A 29 -12.54 3.91 -1.63
CA ASN A 29 -12.46 5.24 -2.24
C ASN A 29 -13.07 6.38 -1.39
N ARG A 30 -13.15 6.19 -0.07
CA ARG A 30 -13.71 7.15 0.89
C ARG A 30 -12.78 7.30 2.07
N LEU A 31 -12.69 8.50 2.64
CA LEU A 31 -11.86 8.79 3.82
C LEU A 31 -12.10 7.81 4.98
N ALA A 32 -13.36 7.43 5.23
CA ALA A 32 -13.74 6.53 6.32
C ALA A 32 -13.07 5.13 6.21
N HIS A 33 -12.73 4.65 5.02
CA HIS A 33 -12.03 3.38 4.85
C HIS A 33 -10.58 3.44 5.37
N TRP A 34 -9.99 4.64 5.40
CA TRP A 34 -8.60 4.88 5.74
C TRP A 34 -8.40 5.46 7.15
N GLN A 35 -9.46 6.00 7.77
CA GLN A 35 -9.43 6.55 9.12
C GLN A 35 -8.75 5.63 10.16
N PRO A 36 -8.95 4.29 10.15
CA PRO A 36 -8.29 3.42 11.13
C PRO A 36 -6.75 3.47 11.09
N LEU A 37 -6.13 3.92 9.98
CA LEU A 37 -4.67 4.04 9.90
C LEU A 37 -4.08 5.01 10.93
N ALA A 38 -4.88 5.95 11.45
CA ALA A 38 -4.45 6.85 12.52
C ALA A 38 -4.10 6.12 13.83
N ASP A 39 -4.63 4.90 14.01
CA ASP A 39 -4.39 4.07 15.19
C ASP A 39 -3.30 3.01 14.96
N LEU A 40 -2.54 3.11 13.85
CA LEU A 40 -1.43 2.19 13.57
C LEU A 40 -0.32 2.38 14.60
N ALA A 41 -0.02 1.30 15.33
CA ALA A 41 0.93 1.25 16.42
C ALA A 41 1.91 0.10 16.17
N ILE A 42 2.88 0.37 15.30
CA ILE A 42 3.99 -0.52 14.93
C ILE A 42 5.31 0.16 15.29
N GLU A 43 6.41 -0.60 15.33
CA GLU A 43 7.73 -0.03 15.59
C GLU A 43 8.10 1.04 14.54
N PRO A 44 8.79 2.13 14.91
CA PRO A 44 9.15 3.21 13.98
C PRO A 44 9.99 2.75 12.79
N GLU A 45 10.77 1.69 12.95
CA GLU A 45 11.62 1.10 11.92
C GLU A 45 10.85 0.11 11.01
N THR A 46 9.63 -0.29 11.38
CA THR A 46 8.81 -1.18 10.54
C THR A 46 8.24 -0.40 9.37
N GLU A 47 8.61 -0.79 8.15
CA GLU A 47 8.06 -0.21 6.94
C GLU A 47 6.62 -0.70 6.71
N PHE A 48 5.72 0.21 6.35
CA PHE A 48 4.32 -0.14 6.08
C PHE A 48 3.99 0.08 4.60
N TYR A 49 3.59 -0.98 3.91
CA TYR A 49 3.26 -0.96 2.48
C TYR A 49 1.76 -1.14 2.27
N LEU A 50 1.14 -0.21 1.54
CA LEU A 50 -0.27 -0.30 1.17
C LEU A 50 -0.43 -0.90 -0.24
N GLY A 51 -1.26 -1.93 -0.34
CA GLY A 51 -1.60 -2.60 -1.59
C GLY A 51 -2.50 -1.76 -2.50
N LEU A 52 -1.92 -0.73 -3.13
CA LEU A 52 -2.63 0.30 -3.89
C LEU A 52 -2.52 0.15 -5.42
N VAL A 53 -1.59 -0.67 -5.90
CA VAL A 53 -1.39 -0.95 -7.32
C VAL A 53 -2.30 -2.09 -7.73
N HIS A 54 -3.27 -1.82 -8.61
CA HIS A 54 -4.23 -2.78 -9.14
C HIS A 54 -4.28 -2.67 -10.67
N ALA A 55 -4.36 -3.79 -11.38
CA ALA A 55 -4.54 -3.79 -12.84
C ALA A 55 -5.84 -3.09 -13.28
N ALA A 56 -6.87 -3.14 -12.43
CA ALA A 56 -8.21 -2.64 -12.73
C ALA A 56 -8.32 -1.11 -12.86
N ASP A 57 -7.46 -0.34 -12.18
CA ASP A 57 -7.56 1.13 -12.14
C ASP A 57 -6.22 1.88 -12.14
N GLY A 58 -5.11 1.14 -12.23
CA GLY A 58 -3.78 1.66 -12.53
C GLY A 58 -3.30 2.79 -11.61
N ALA A 59 -2.45 3.65 -12.16
CA ALA A 59 -1.79 4.71 -11.39
C ALA A 59 -2.78 5.78 -10.89
N VAL A 60 -3.86 6.04 -11.64
CA VAL A 60 -4.91 6.99 -11.24
C VAL A 60 -5.60 6.51 -9.96
N GLY A 61 -6.04 5.24 -9.94
CA GLY A 61 -6.64 4.64 -8.75
C GLY A 61 -5.67 4.61 -7.56
N ALA A 62 -4.42 4.20 -7.82
CA ALA A 62 -3.38 4.14 -6.80
C ALA A 62 -3.14 5.51 -6.15
N ARG A 63 -2.95 6.58 -6.95
CA ARG A 63 -2.74 7.95 -6.45
C ARG A 63 -3.95 8.47 -5.67
N HIS A 64 -5.17 8.19 -6.14
CA HIS A 64 -6.39 8.59 -5.44
C HIS A 64 -6.46 7.99 -4.04
N ARG A 65 -6.26 6.67 -3.91
CA ARG A 65 -6.27 5.98 -2.61
C ARG A 65 -5.08 6.38 -1.73
N ALA A 66 -3.90 6.58 -2.32
CA ALA A 66 -2.73 7.08 -1.60
C ALA A 66 -3.00 8.45 -0.96
N ALA A 67 -3.66 9.37 -1.70
CA ALA A 67 -4.02 10.69 -1.18
C ALA A 67 -5.02 10.63 -0.01
N LEU A 68 -5.94 9.66 0.00
CA LEU A 68 -6.85 9.42 1.13
C LEU A 68 -6.11 8.83 2.34
N ALA A 69 -5.26 7.82 2.11
CA ALA A 69 -4.46 7.17 3.15
C ALA A 69 -3.49 8.14 3.82
N ALA A 70 -2.86 9.01 3.04
CA ALA A 70 -1.89 10.02 3.50
C ALA A 70 -2.48 11.04 4.50
N ARG A 71 -3.82 11.13 4.60
CA ARG A 71 -4.48 11.95 5.63
C ARG A 71 -4.33 11.38 7.05
N PHE A 72 -4.05 10.09 7.17
CA PHE A 72 -3.96 9.37 8.43
C PHE A 72 -2.60 8.71 8.66
N LEU A 73 -1.91 8.31 7.59
CA LEU A 73 -0.56 7.74 7.63
C LEU A 73 0.34 8.50 6.64
N PRO A 74 1.16 9.48 7.09
CA PRO A 74 1.91 10.36 6.19
C PRO A 74 3.03 9.66 5.40
N ARG A 75 3.52 8.50 5.88
CA ARG A 75 4.62 7.75 5.27
C ARG A 75 4.23 6.29 5.14
N PHE A 76 4.24 5.79 3.91
CA PHE A 76 4.04 4.38 3.58
C PHE A 76 4.64 4.08 2.20
N GLY A 77 4.96 2.81 1.95
CA GLY A 77 5.32 2.31 0.64
C GLY A 77 4.11 1.84 -0.16
N LEU A 78 4.30 1.63 -1.47
CA LEU A 78 3.29 1.09 -2.36
C LEU A 78 3.59 -0.39 -2.63
N SER A 79 2.55 -1.21 -2.66
CA SER A 79 2.62 -2.59 -3.15
C SER A 79 1.43 -2.91 -4.04
N THR A 80 1.44 -4.09 -4.63
CA THR A 80 0.22 -4.74 -5.13
C THR A 80 -0.66 -5.16 -3.97
N GLU A 81 -1.94 -5.36 -4.25
CA GLU A 81 -2.94 -5.84 -3.28
C GLU A 81 -2.66 -7.26 -2.81
N CYS A 82 -2.14 -8.11 -3.68
CA CYS A 82 -1.79 -9.49 -3.40
C CYS A 82 -0.60 -9.94 -4.27
N GLY A 83 -0.25 -11.22 -4.18
CA GLY A 83 0.73 -11.84 -5.07
C GLY A 83 0.16 -12.02 -6.48
N LEU A 84 1.00 -11.80 -7.49
CA LEU A 84 0.59 -11.75 -8.88
C LEU A 84 0.48 -13.13 -9.57
N GLY A 85 0.64 -14.24 -8.84
CA GLY A 85 0.78 -15.58 -9.43
C GLY A 85 -0.44 -16.14 -10.16
N ARG A 86 -1.60 -15.47 -10.11
CA ARG A 86 -2.83 -15.86 -10.84
C ARG A 86 -3.25 -14.84 -11.90
N HIS A 87 -2.45 -13.81 -12.14
CA HIS A 87 -2.76 -12.77 -13.11
C HIS A 87 -2.47 -13.26 -14.53
N SER A 88 -3.26 -12.76 -15.50
CA SER A 88 -2.95 -12.94 -16.92
C SER A 88 -1.72 -12.12 -17.33
N THR A 89 -1.14 -12.40 -18.50
CA THR A 89 -0.05 -11.57 -19.03
C THR A 89 -0.47 -10.10 -19.17
N ASP A 90 -1.67 -9.85 -19.67
CA ASP A 90 -2.22 -8.50 -19.82
C ASP A 90 -2.32 -7.78 -18.47
N ASP A 91 -2.78 -8.48 -17.42
CA ASP A 91 -2.83 -7.92 -16.07
C ASP A 91 -1.42 -7.59 -15.53
N LEU A 92 -0.44 -8.45 -15.81
CA LEU A 92 0.95 -8.22 -15.41
C LEU A 92 1.55 -7.00 -16.11
N ASP A 93 1.27 -6.83 -17.41
CA ASP A 93 1.72 -5.68 -18.19
C ASP A 93 1.10 -4.39 -17.67
N LEU A 94 -0.19 -4.40 -17.33
CA LEU A 94 -0.88 -3.26 -16.71
C LEU A 94 -0.27 -2.89 -15.35
N VAL A 95 0.04 -3.88 -14.51
CA VAL A 95 0.70 -3.65 -13.21
C VAL A 95 2.10 -3.10 -13.40
N ALA A 96 2.90 -3.69 -14.31
CA ALA A 96 4.26 -3.23 -14.59
C ALA A 96 4.28 -1.79 -15.11
N GLY A 97 3.38 -1.45 -16.05
CA GLY A 97 3.23 -0.08 -16.55
C GLY A 97 2.79 0.91 -15.46
N THR A 98 1.87 0.49 -14.59
CA THR A 98 1.46 1.31 -13.43
C THR A 98 2.61 1.58 -12.48
N VAL A 99 3.44 0.57 -12.18
CA VAL A 99 4.62 0.74 -11.34
C VAL A 99 5.61 1.71 -12.00
N ALA A 100 5.92 1.53 -13.29
CA ALA A 100 6.79 2.45 -14.02
C ALA A 100 6.28 3.91 -13.90
N GLU A 101 5.01 4.16 -14.18
CA GLU A 101 4.42 5.51 -14.13
C GLU A 101 4.45 6.13 -12.71
N LEU A 102 4.27 5.33 -11.66
CA LEU A 102 4.33 5.82 -10.27
C LEU A 102 5.75 6.16 -9.82
N PHE A 103 6.75 5.41 -10.31
CA PHE A 103 8.14 5.53 -9.88
C PHE A 103 9.01 6.40 -10.81
N GLU A 104 8.61 6.66 -12.06
CA GLU A 104 9.24 7.67 -12.93
C GLU A 104 9.25 9.05 -12.26
N THR A 105 8.18 9.40 -11.55
CA THR A 105 8.10 10.64 -10.75
C THR A 105 9.11 10.71 -9.60
N ARG A 106 9.66 9.58 -9.14
CA ARG A 106 10.62 9.53 -8.03
C ARG A 106 12.05 9.76 -8.52
N GLU A 107 12.43 9.23 -9.68
CA GLU A 107 13.75 9.47 -10.27
C GLU A 107 13.93 10.94 -10.68
N ALA A 108 12.92 11.55 -11.29
CA ALA A 108 12.95 12.98 -11.65
C ALA A 108 13.04 13.93 -10.43
N ALA A 109 12.66 13.46 -9.24
CA ALA A 109 12.76 14.23 -7.99
C ALA A 109 14.08 14.00 -7.22
N LEU A 110 14.88 13.00 -7.63
CA LEU A 110 16.19 12.66 -7.05
C LEU A 110 17.37 13.07 -7.96
N ALA A 111 17.09 13.46 -9.21
CA ALA A 111 18.04 14.04 -10.16
C ALA A 111 18.12 15.56 -10.01
#